data_AF-A0A1I3VQF4-F1
#
_entry.id   AF-A0A1I3VQF4-F1
#
_cell.length_a   1.000
_cell.length_b   1.000
_cell.length_c   1.000
_cell.angle_alpha   90.00
_cell.angle_beta   90.00
_cell.angle_gamma   90.00
#
_symmetry.space_group_name_H-M   'P 1'
#
loop_
_entity.id
_entity.type
_entity.pdbx_description
1 polymer ?
#
loop_
_entity_poly.entity_id
_entity_poly.type
_entity_poly.pdbx_seq_one_letter_code
_entity_poly.pdbx_strand_id
1 'polypeptide(L)'
;MPIFYNWNDDSPICGKLLANQLLPLVQYYAYVEITPNDHQMLWYQYEEVQEQLPDAFAMQQIADPGDIYPVFRQLFERKAA
;
A
#
# COMPACT_ATOMS: atom_id res chain seq x y z
N MET A 1 12.43 13.72 22.49
CA MET A 1 12.85 13.06 21.23
C MET A 1 11.81 12.01 20.91
N PRO A 2 11.13 12.12 19.76
CA PRO A 2 9.85 11.45 19.54
C PRO A 2 10.06 10.00 19.09
N ILE A 3 9.30 9.11 19.69
CA ILE A 3 9.05 7.75 19.18
C ILE A 3 7.62 7.82 18.69
N PHE A 4 7.44 8.13 17.40
CA PHE A 4 6.13 8.17 16.75
C PHE A 4 5.60 6.73 16.65
N TYR A 5 4.96 6.29 17.72
CA TYR A 5 4.08 5.13 17.68
C TYR A 5 2.92 5.48 16.77
N ASN A 6 2.86 4.77 15.64
CA ASN A 6 1.71 4.43 14.82
C ASN A 6 0.37 4.78 15.52
N TRP A 7 -0.09 6.03 15.33
CA TRP A 7 -1.23 6.59 16.06
C TRP A 7 -2.50 6.10 15.38
N ASN A 8 -3.31 5.37 16.14
CA ASN A 8 -4.57 4.69 15.78
C ASN A 8 -5.68 5.61 15.20
N ASP A 9 -5.37 6.88 14.89
CA ASP A 9 -6.26 7.92 14.37
C ASP A 9 -5.77 8.51 13.02
N ASP A 10 -4.53 8.21 12.60
CA ASP A 10 -3.93 8.79 11.39
C ASP A 10 -4.20 7.95 10.12
N SER A 11 -4.69 6.72 10.24
CA SER A 11 -4.95 5.84 9.09
C SER A 11 -5.85 6.46 8.00
N PRO A 12 -7.01 7.08 8.33
CA PRO A 12 -7.83 7.72 7.30
C PRO A 12 -7.23 9.03 6.76
N ILE A 13 -6.39 9.70 7.56
CA ILE A 13 -5.65 10.89 7.11
C ILE A 13 -4.56 10.47 6.11
N CYS A 14 -3.87 9.37 6.39
CA CYS A 14 -2.87 8.76 5.51
C CYS A 14 -3.48 8.34 4.18
N GLY A 15 -4.65 7.69 4.17
CA GLY A 15 -5.35 7.33 2.93
C GLY A 15 -5.71 8.56 2.09
N LYS A 16 -6.24 9.62 2.72
CA LYS A 16 -6.55 10.89 2.04
C LYS A 16 -5.31 11.62 1.53
N LEU A 17 -4.22 11.62 2.29
CA LEU A 17 -2.96 12.23 1.86
C LEU A 17 -2.37 11.48 0.67
N LEU A 18 -2.40 10.15 0.72
CA LEU A 18 -1.94 9.31 -0.36
C LEU A 18 -2.76 9.53 -1.62
N ALA A 19 -4.09 9.46 -1.54
CA ALA A 19 -4.98 9.62 -2.68
C ALA A 19 -4.97 11.03 -3.28
N ASN A 20 -4.96 12.09 -2.44
CA ASN A 20 -5.13 13.46 -2.93
C ASN A 20 -3.83 14.22 -3.17
N GLN A 21 -2.72 13.82 -2.55
CA GLN A 21 -1.45 14.55 -2.66
C GLN A 21 -0.34 13.72 -3.31
N LEU A 22 -0.21 12.43 -2.96
CA LEU A 22 0.89 11.60 -3.47
C LEU A 22 0.55 10.97 -4.83
N LEU A 23 -0.58 10.27 -4.94
CA LEU A 23 -0.99 9.56 -6.17
C LEU A 23 -1.10 10.46 -7.42
N PRO A 24 -1.49 11.74 -7.35
CA PRO A 24 -1.46 12.62 -8.52
C PRO A 24 -0.04 13.01 -8.95
N LEU A 25 0.95 12.91 -8.07
CA LEU A 25 2.34 13.29 -8.34
C LEU A 25 3.20 12.11 -8.82
N VAL A 26 2.72 10.88 -8.64
CA VAL A 26 3.45 9.65 -8.98
C VAL A 26 2.67 8.86 -10.02
N GLN A 27 3.37 8.23 -10.96
CA GLN A 27 2.72 7.40 -11.98
C GLN A 27 2.22 6.06 -11.43
N TYR A 28 2.91 5.54 -10.43
CA TYR A 28 2.62 4.24 -9.84
C TYR A 28 3.16 4.19 -8.41
N TYR A 29 2.33 3.72 -7.48
CA TYR A 29 2.70 3.53 -6.08
C TYR A 29 2.34 2.11 -5.63
N ALA A 30 3.32 1.40 -5.08
CA ALA A 30 3.14 0.05 -4.55
C ALA A 30 3.34 0.04 -3.03
N TYR A 31 2.32 -0.41 -2.31
CA TYR A 31 2.39 -0.68 -0.89
C TYR A 31 2.61 -2.18 -0.67
N VAL A 32 3.62 -2.53 0.12
CA VAL A 32 3.96 -3.92 0.43
C VAL A 32 3.96 -4.10 1.95
N GLU A 33 3.07 -4.96 2.43
CA GLU A 33 3.00 -5.30 3.86
C GLU A 33 3.79 -6.59 4.11
N ILE A 34 4.76 -6.54 5.03
CA ILE A 34 5.57 -7.70 5.42
C ILE A 34 5.16 -8.12 6.83
N THR A 35 4.04 -8.83 6.91
CA THR A 35 3.50 -9.36 8.16
C THR A 35 3.01 -10.80 7.93
N PRO A 36 3.46 -11.77 8.75
CA PRO A 36 2.98 -13.15 8.67
C PRO A 36 1.62 -13.37 9.36
N ASN A 37 1.04 -12.33 9.98
CA ASN A 37 -0.19 -12.38 10.77
C ASN A 37 -1.28 -11.50 10.14
N ASP A 38 -2.37 -11.24 10.89
CA ASP A 38 -3.48 -10.37 10.50
C ASP A 38 -3.03 -8.99 9.97
N HIS A 39 -3.77 -8.50 8.98
CA HIS A 39 -3.59 -7.20 8.37
C HIS A 39 -3.76 -6.06 9.39
N GLN A 40 -2.93 -5.02 9.26
CA GLN A 40 -3.09 -3.83 10.09
C GLN A 40 -4.29 -2.99 9.62
N MET A 41 -4.81 -2.12 10.49
CA MET A 41 -5.88 -1.17 10.15
C MET A 41 -5.56 -0.31 8.91
N LEU A 42 -4.28 -0.07 8.63
CA LEU A 42 -3.81 0.66 7.45
C LEU A 42 -4.08 -0.10 6.15
N TRP A 43 -4.01 -1.44 6.15
CA TRP A 43 -4.31 -2.27 5.00
C TRP A 43 -5.75 -2.02 4.52
N TYR A 44 -6.72 -2.18 5.41
CA TYR A 44 -8.13 -1.97 5.08
C TYR A 44 -8.42 -0.55 4.55
N GLN A 45 -7.75 0.47 5.11
CA GLN A 45 -7.87 1.84 4.60
C GLN A 45 -7.26 2.01 3.20
N TYR A 46 -6.17 1.31 2.90
CA TYR A 46 -5.52 1.37 1.60
C TYR A 46 -6.26 0.52 0.56
N GLU A 47 -6.97 -0.53 0.95
CA GLU A 47 -7.87 -1.27 0.06
C GLU A 47 -8.92 -0.34 -0.54
N GLU A 48 -9.53 0.54 0.26
CA GLU A 48 -10.46 1.57 -0.23
C GLU A 48 -9.79 2.50 -1.27
N VAL A 49 -8.50 2.81 -1.10
CA VAL A 49 -7.74 3.64 -2.05
C VAL A 49 -7.42 2.86 -3.33
N GLN A 50 -7.12 1.56 -3.23
CA GLN A 50 -6.91 0.70 -4.38
C GLN A 50 -8.18 0.56 -5.22
N GLU A 51 -9.34 0.46 -4.58
CA GLU A 51 -10.64 0.45 -5.27
C GLU A 51 -10.91 1.77 -5.99
N GLN A 52 -10.50 2.90 -5.41
CA GLN A 52 -10.67 4.23 -6.01
C GLN A 52 -9.70 4.48 -7.17
N LEU A 53 -8.45 4.00 -7.08
CA LEU A 53 -7.36 4.30 -8.00
C LEU A 53 -6.57 3.03 -8.41
N PRO A 54 -7.22 2.03 -9.04
CA PRO A 54 -6.62 0.73 -9.33
C PRO A 54 -5.46 0.79 -10.33
N ASP A 55 -5.36 1.85 -11.12
CA ASP A 55 -4.30 2.04 -12.12
C ASP A 55 -3.02 2.62 -11.51
N ALA A 56 -3.17 3.53 -10.54
CA ALA A 56 -2.05 4.26 -9.93
C ALA A 56 -1.54 3.62 -8.63
N PHE A 57 -2.36 2.78 -7.98
CA PHE A 57 -2.03 2.19 -6.68
C PHE A 57 -2.13 0.66 -6.73
N ALA A 58 -1.17 0.00 -6.09
CA ALA A 58 -1.14 -1.45 -5.94
C ALA A 58 -0.76 -1.83 -4.51
N MET A 59 -1.41 -2.87 -4.00
CA MET A 59 -1.11 -3.43 -2.68
C MET A 59 -0.77 -4.90 -2.80
N GLN A 60 0.24 -5.34 -2.04
CA GLN A 60 0.63 -6.74 -1.93
C GLN A 60 1.08 -7.06 -0.51
N GLN A 61 0.95 -8.34 -0.14
CA GLN A 61 1.45 -8.86 1.13
C GLN A 61 2.58 -9.85 0.86
N ILE A 62 3.61 -9.82 1.68
CA ILE A 62 4.70 -10.81 1.70
C ILE A 62 4.66 -11.48 3.06
N ALA A 63 4.21 -12.74 3.09
CA ALA A 63 4.19 -13.55 4.31
C ALA A 63 5.53 -14.28 4.49
N ASP A 64 6.11 -14.79 3.40
CA ASP A 64 7.37 -15.53 3.42
C ASP A 64 8.43 -14.89 2.51
N PRO A 65 9.74 -15.10 2.79
CA PRO A 65 10.82 -14.64 1.92
C PRO A 65 10.72 -15.17 0.48
N GLY A 66 10.08 -16.34 0.30
CA GLY A 66 9.81 -16.92 -1.01
C GLY A 66 8.86 -16.08 -1.87
N ASP A 67 8.02 -15.25 -1.24
CA ASP A 67 7.02 -14.43 -1.93
C ASP A 67 7.60 -13.13 -2.49
N ILE A 68 8.80 -12.73 -2.05
CA ILE A 68 9.43 -11.47 -2.47
C ILE A 68 9.56 -11.41 -4.00
N TYR A 69 10.14 -12.44 -4.62
CA TYR A 69 10.34 -12.47 -6.06
C TYR A 69 9.02 -12.46 -6.87
N PRO A 70 8.04 -13.33 -6.62
CA PRO A 70 6.78 -13.33 -7.36
C PRO A 70 5.96 -12.05 -7.12
N VAL A 71 5.91 -11.52 -5.89
CA VAL A 71 5.19 -10.27 -5.57
C VAL A 71 5.78 -9.08 -6.32
N PHE A 72 7.10 -8.90 -6.27
CA PHE A 72 7.74 -7.81 -6.99
C PHE A 72 7.53 -7.94 -8.50
N ARG A 73 7.60 -9.17 -9.04
CA ARG A 73 7.33 -9.40 -10.45
C ARG A 73 5.91 -8.95 -10.83
N GLN A 74 4.90 -9.29 -10.04
CA GLN A 74 3.52 -8.86 -10.29
C GLN A 74 3.34 -7.34 -10.18
N LEU A 75 4.00 -6.70 -9.23
CA LEU A 75 3.96 -5.24 -9.05
C LEU A 75 4.56 -4.49 -10.25
N PHE A 76 5.68 -4.99 -10.78
CA PHE A 76 6.39 -4.34 -11.89
C PHE A 76 6.07 -4.93 -13.26
N GLU A 77 5.19 -5.93 -13.33
CA GLU A 77 4.66 -6.42 -14.59
C GLU A 77 3.85 -5.30 -15.23
N ARG A 78 4.16 -5.02 -16.50
CA ARG A 78 3.45 -4.00 -17.27
C ARG A 78 1.97 -4.36 -17.28
N LYS A 79 1.15 -3.59 -16.56
CA LYS A 79 -0.29 -3.58 -16.79
C LYS A 79 -0.51 -3.21 -18.26
N ALA A 80 -1.05 -4.14 -19.03
CA ALA A 80 -1.42 -3.88 -20.41
C ALA A 80 -2.51 -2.79 -20.38
N ALA A 81 -2.19 -1.64 -20.98
CA ALA A 81 -3.12 -0.53 -21.16
C ALA A 81 -4.28 -0.90 -22.07
#